data_AF-A0A7W1Z3L8-F1
#
_entry.id   AF-A0A7W1Z3L8-F1
#
_cell.length_a   1.000
_cell.length_b   1.000
_cell.length_c   1.000
_cell.angle_alpha   90.00
_cell.angle_beta   90.00
_cell.angle_gamma   90.00
#
_symmetry.space_group_name_H-M   'P 1'
#
loop_
_entity.id
_entity.type
_entity.pdbx_description
1 polymer ?
#
loop_
_entity_poly.entity_id
_entity_poly.type
_entity_poly.pdbx_seq_one_letter_code
_entity_poly.pdbx_strand_id
1 'polypeptide(L)'
;GEGTEAINRAAGILGVLDVVKIMSAVSYAEVCRLQAEANALLLLGLIPMKGYELCGSKVFSYLKAGRPIIGILPEDEMKTVLHRVGVRTIADIESPSEIATVFRQVLEAWREGTLSSFVPDRKSSETYSAKQQTLALVRALEGAPPVDPFVPGSVEIPPSLKGDIGKAGWV
;
A
#
# COMPACT_ATOMS: atom_id res chain seq x y z
N GLY A 1 -7.83 -7.54 -20.40
CA GLY A 1 -7.80 -6.06 -20.40
C GLY A 1 -6.41 -5.66 -20.83
N GLU A 2 -6.26 -4.56 -21.56
CA GLU A 2 -5.01 -4.19 -22.27
C GLU A 2 -3.72 -4.30 -21.41
N GLY A 3 -3.81 -4.05 -20.10
CA GLY A 3 -2.69 -4.22 -19.17
C GLY A 3 -2.22 -5.67 -18.92
N THR A 4 -3.10 -6.67 -18.95
CA THR A 4 -2.71 -8.08 -18.69
C THR A 4 -1.91 -8.67 -19.84
N GLU A 5 -2.16 -8.23 -21.07
CA GLU A 5 -1.40 -8.68 -22.23
C GLU A 5 0.03 -8.12 -22.23
N ALA A 6 0.20 -6.86 -21.82
CA ALA A 6 1.53 -6.25 -21.69
C ALA A 6 2.38 -6.99 -20.64
N ILE A 7 1.81 -7.34 -19.49
CA ILE A 7 2.49 -8.11 -18.44
C ILE A 7 2.85 -9.51 -18.96
N ASN A 8 1.93 -10.18 -19.67
CA ASN A 8 2.18 -11.52 -20.20
C ASN A 8 3.32 -11.51 -21.25
N ARG A 9 3.33 -10.51 -22.14
CA ARG A 9 4.43 -10.32 -23.10
C ARG A 9 5.76 -10.08 -22.40
N ALA A 10 5.79 -9.20 -21.39
CA ALA A 10 7.00 -8.93 -20.61
C ALA A 10 7.51 -10.18 -19.89
N ALA A 11 6.62 -10.96 -19.27
CA ALA A 11 6.97 -12.22 -18.62
C ALA A 11 7.55 -13.25 -19.61
N GLY A 12 7.04 -13.28 -20.85
CA GLY A 12 7.59 -14.11 -21.94
C GLY A 12 9.00 -13.69 -22.36
N ILE A 13 9.23 -12.38 -22.54
CA ILE A 13 10.56 -11.83 -22.89
C ILE A 13 11.58 -12.13 -21.79
N LEU A 14 11.16 -12.04 -20.52
CA LEU A 14 12.00 -12.30 -19.36
C LEU A 14 12.15 -13.80 -19.02
N GLY A 15 11.42 -14.69 -19.68
CA GLY A 15 11.49 -16.14 -19.48
C GLY A 15 10.94 -16.63 -18.14
N VAL A 16 9.97 -15.92 -17.55
CA VAL A 16 9.41 -16.22 -16.20
C VAL A 16 7.95 -16.69 -16.24
N LEU A 17 7.48 -17.14 -17.41
CA LEU A 17 6.09 -17.59 -17.59
C LEU A 17 5.73 -18.83 -16.78
N ASP A 18 6.72 -19.61 -16.35
CA ASP A 18 6.56 -20.80 -15.50
C ASP A 18 6.23 -20.46 -14.04
N VAL A 19 6.60 -19.25 -13.59
CA VAL A 19 6.38 -18.77 -12.21
C VAL A 19 5.37 -17.63 -12.10
N VAL A 20 4.92 -17.07 -13.22
CA VAL A 20 3.93 -15.98 -13.26
C VAL A 20 2.59 -16.48 -13.78
N LYS A 21 1.54 -16.37 -12.95
CA LYS A 21 0.16 -16.64 -13.34
C LYS A 21 -0.66 -15.36 -13.37
N ILE A 22 -1.18 -14.99 -14.54
CA ILE A 22 -2.06 -13.84 -14.73
C ILE A 22 -3.51 -14.33 -14.81
N MET A 23 -4.37 -13.82 -13.95
CA MET A 23 -5.80 -14.15 -13.93
C MET A 23 -6.61 -13.04 -14.59
N SER A 24 -7.74 -13.41 -15.20
CA SER A 24 -8.76 -12.43 -15.61
C SER A 24 -9.41 -11.78 -14.39
N ALA A 25 -10.26 -10.77 -14.62
CA ALA A 25 -11.04 -10.18 -13.54
C ALA A 25 -11.87 -11.26 -12.81
N VAL A 26 -11.69 -11.36 -11.50
CA VAL A 26 -12.42 -12.30 -10.64
C VAL A 26 -13.37 -11.55 -9.70
N SER A 27 -14.28 -12.28 -9.06
CA SER A 27 -15.20 -11.70 -8.09
C SER A 27 -14.46 -11.15 -6.86
N TYR A 28 -15.07 -10.20 -6.16
CA TYR A 28 -14.51 -9.66 -4.93
C TYR A 28 -14.24 -10.74 -3.87
N ALA A 29 -15.15 -11.71 -3.73
CA ALA A 29 -14.97 -12.84 -2.82
C ALA A 29 -13.71 -13.66 -3.16
N GLU A 30 -13.47 -13.89 -4.46
CA GLU A 30 -12.28 -14.59 -4.92
C GLU A 30 -11.00 -13.78 -4.69
N VAL A 31 -11.04 -12.45 -4.89
CA VAL A 31 -9.92 -11.58 -4.52
C VAL A 31 -9.60 -11.70 -3.02
N CYS A 32 -10.60 -11.67 -2.15
CA CYS A 32 -10.39 -11.82 -0.71
C CYS A 32 -9.80 -13.19 -0.36
N ARG A 33 -10.28 -14.27 -0.99
CA ARG A 33 -9.75 -15.62 -0.81
C ARG A 33 -8.28 -15.69 -1.22
N LEU A 34 -7.94 -15.21 -2.41
CA LEU A 34 -6.57 -15.19 -2.92
C LEU A 34 -5.65 -14.36 -2.02
N GLN A 35 -6.09 -13.19 -1.57
CA GLN A 35 -5.31 -12.36 -0.65
C GLN A 35 -5.08 -13.04 0.71
N ALA A 36 -6.10 -13.74 1.22
CA ALA A 36 -6.00 -14.49 2.47
C ALA A 36 -5.10 -15.71 2.34
N GLU A 37 -5.01 -16.34 1.18
CA GLU A 37 -4.15 -17.53 0.95
C GLU A 37 -2.70 -17.18 0.59
N ALA A 38 -2.44 -15.97 0.11
CA ALA A 38 -1.10 -15.54 -0.28
C ALA A 38 -0.11 -15.56 0.89
N ASN A 39 1.13 -16.00 0.61
CA ASN A 39 2.22 -15.93 1.59
C ASN A 39 2.70 -14.49 1.82
N ALA A 40 2.63 -13.67 0.78
CA ALA A 40 2.92 -12.24 0.82
C ALA A 40 2.13 -11.53 -0.28
N LEU A 41 1.85 -10.24 -0.08
CA LEU A 41 1.10 -9.40 -1.00
C LEU A 41 2.00 -8.31 -1.57
N LEU A 42 2.07 -8.22 -2.91
CA LEU A 42 2.85 -7.20 -3.60
C LEU A 42 2.01 -5.95 -3.84
N LEU A 43 2.49 -4.82 -3.34
CA LEU A 43 1.94 -3.49 -3.58
C LEU A 43 2.92 -2.71 -4.46
N LEU A 44 2.44 -2.29 -5.64
CA LEU A 44 3.20 -1.47 -6.58
C LEU A 44 2.66 -0.04 -6.54
N GLY A 45 3.57 0.90 -6.32
CA GLY A 45 3.30 2.32 -6.38
C GLY A 45 3.35 2.83 -7.81
N LEU A 46 2.82 4.03 -8.01
CA LEU A 46 2.97 4.78 -9.23
C LEU A 46 3.67 6.08 -8.87
N ILE A 47 4.60 6.53 -9.73
CA ILE A 47 5.21 7.85 -9.54
C ILE A 47 4.07 8.89 -9.61
N PRO A 48 3.86 9.67 -8.54
CA PRO A 48 2.71 10.56 -8.46
C PRO A 48 2.75 11.62 -9.56
N MET A 49 1.61 11.84 -10.20
CA MET A 49 1.39 13.04 -11.01
C MET A 49 0.87 14.16 -10.11
N LYS A 50 1.24 15.41 -10.41
CA LYS A 50 0.80 16.60 -9.65
C LYS A 50 -0.72 16.58 -9.44
N GLY A 51 -1.16 16.67 -8.19
CA GLY A 51 -2.58 16.64 -7.80
C GLY A 51 -3.21 15.25 -7.67
N TYR A 52 -2.46 14.18 -7.94
CA TYR A 52 -2.91 12.78 -7.87
C TYR A 52 -2.05 11.94 -6.91
N GLU A 53 -1.79 12.49 -5.72
CA GLU A 53 -1.01 11.87 -4.64
C GLU A 53 -1.92 11.11 -3.66
N LEU A 54 -2.84 10.29 -4.18
CA LEU A 54 -3.81 9.56 -3.35
C LEU A 54 -3.28 8.19 -2.93
N CYS A 55 -3.47 7.85 -1.66
CA CYS A 55 -3.21 6.51 -1.13
C CYS A 55 -4.15 5.49 -1.80
N GLY A 56 -3.57 4.50 -2.49
CA GLY A 56 -4.32 3.49 -3.22
C GLY A 56 -5.15 2.60 -2.29
N SER A 57 -6.41 2.34 -2.65
CA SER A 57 -7.33 1.51 -1.83
C SER A 57 -6.84 0.08 -1.56
N LYS A 58 -5.90 -0.44 -2.36
CA LYS A 58 -5.30 -1.76 -2.16
C LYS A 58 -4.52 -1.85 -0.86
N VAL A 59 -3.94 -0.76 -0.36
CA VAL A 59 -3.23 -0.70 0.93
C VAL A 59 -4.14 -1.25 2.02
N PHE A 60 -5.33 -0.69 2.16
CA PHE A 60 -6.28 -1.08 3.21
C PHE A 60 -6.82 -2.50 3.04
N SER A 61 -7.02 -2.97 1.81
CA SER A 61 -7.40 -4.36 1.53
C SER A 61 -6.32 -5.33 2.02
N TYR A 62 -5.05 -5.03 1.79
CA TYR A 62 -3.94 -5.89 2.17
C TYR A 62 -3.68 -5.87 3.67
N LEU A 63 -3.81 -4.72 4.33
CA LEU A 63 -3.78 -4.63 5.79
C LEU A 63 -4.86 -5.51 6.43
N LYS A 64 -6.08 -5.49 5.86
CA LYS A 64 -7.17 -6.36 6.31
C LYS A 64 -6.89 -7.85 6.08
N ALA A 65 -6.17 -8.20 5.02
CA ALA A 65 -5.81 -9.58 4.73
C ALA A 65 -4.81 -10.16 5.75
N GLY A 66 -4.10 -9.31 6.49
CA GLY A 66 -3.20 -9.76 7.57
C GLY A 66 -2.02 -10.60 7.07
N ARG A 67 -1.55 -10.34 5.86
CA ARG A 67 -0.40 -11.01 5.24
C ARG A 67 0.79 -10.05 5.15
N PRO A 68 2.04 -10.57 5.12
CA PRO A 68 3.22 -9.77 4.81
C PRO A 68 3.01 -8.95 3.53
N ILE A 69 3.44 -7.69 3.53
CA ILE A 69 3.30 -6.78 2.38
C ILE A 69 4.67 -6.44 1.83
N ILE A 70 4.89 -6.69 0.55
CA ILE A 70 6.05 -6.22 -0.20
C ILE A 70 5.66 -4.92 -0.88
N GLY A 71 6.19 -3.79 -0.42
CA GLY A 71 5.96 -2.48 -1.03
C GLY A 71 7.09 -2.15 -2.01
N ILE A 72 6.75 -1.83 -3.26
CA ILE A 72 7.66 -1.19 -4.21
C ILE A 72 7.05 0.16 -4.52
N LEU A 73 7.48 1.19 -3.79
CA LEU A 73 6.77 2.47 -3.70
C LEU A 73 7.77 3.63 -3.87
N PRO A 74 7.38 4.72 -4.56
CA PRO A 74 8.09 5.98 -4.43
C PRO A 74 7.90 6.56 -3.02
N GLU A 75 8.55 7.68 -2.72
CA GLU A 75 8.27 8.44 -1.50
C GLU A 75 6.88 9.08 -1.59
N ASP A 76 5.88 8.45 -0.96
CA ASP A 76 4.47 8.87 -0.99
C ASP A 76 3.70 8.53 0.31
N GLU A 77 2.42 8.89 0.34
CA GLU A 77 1.52 8.59 1.47
C GLU A 77 1.36 7.07 1.69
N MET A 78 1.42 6.24 0.64
CA MET A 78 1.33 4.79 0.81
C MET A 78 2.52 4.26 1.59
N LYS A 79 3.74 4.70 1.27
CA LYS A 79 4.97 4.36 1.98
C LYS A 79 4.90 4.81 3.44
N THR A 80 4.39 6.02 3.69
CA THR A 80 4.18 6.54 5.05
C THR A 80 3.20 5.69 5.86
N VAL A 81 2.05 5.32 5.27
CA VAL A 81 1.06 4.44 5.93
C VAL A 81 1.65 3.07 6.24
N LEU A 82 2.38 2.46 5.29
CA LEU A 82 3.02 1.16 5.50
C LEU A 82 4.09 1.21 6.59
N HIS A 83 4.86 2.29 6.70
CA HIS A 83 5.78 2.46 7.82
C HIS A 83 5.05 2.59 9.16
N ARG A 84 3.95 3.35 9.23
CA ARG A 84 3.15 3.52 10.46
C ARG A 84 2.56 2.22 10.96
N VAL A 85 2.18 1.30 10.06
CA VAL A 85 1.70 -0.03 10.44
C VAL A 85 2.83 -1.06 10.60
N GLY A 86 4.10 -0.63 10.57
CA GLY A 86 5.24 -1.48 10.89
C GLY A 86 5.69 -2.41 9.75
N VAL A 87 5.34 -2.14 8.50
CA VAL A 87 5.85 -2.91 7.35
C VAL A 87 7.33 -2.59 7.15
N ARG A 88 8.14 -3.65 7.04
CA ARG A 88 9.61 -3.58 6.93
C ARG A 88 10.14 -3.97 5.56
N THR A 89 9.28 -4.47 4.70
CA THR A 89 9.58 -5.01 3.37
C THR A 89 9.16 -4.01 2.29
N ILE A 90 9.75 -2.81 2.35
CA ILE A 90 9.48 -1.71 1.41
C ILE A 90 10.78 -1.36 0.69
N ALA A 91 10.73 -1.23 -0.63
CA ALA A 91 11.82 -0.80 -1.49
C ALA A 91 11.40 0.43 -2.31
N ASP A 92 12.36 1.28 -2.64
CA ASP A 92 12.17 2.35 -3.63
C ASP A 92 11.91 1.76 -5.03
N ILE A 93 10.89 2.27 -5.72
CA ILE A 93 10.54 1.89 -7.09
C ILE A 93 11.65 2.18 -8.10
N GLU A 94 12.50 3.17 -7.84
CA GLU A 94 13.62 3.53 -8.72
C GLU A 94 14.90 2.74 -8.41
N SER A 95 14.88 1.85 -7.42
CA SER A 95 16.07 1.13 -6.92
C SER A 95 15.97 -0.39 -7.12
N PRO A 96 16.42 -0.94 -8.27
CA PRO A 96 16.42 -2.39 -8.51
C PRO A 96 17.18 -3.21 -7.46
N SER A 97 18.22 -2.64 -6.85
CA SER A 97 19.01 -3.28 -5.80
C SER A 97 18.23 -3.44 -4.49
N GLU A 98 17.45 -2.43 -4.09
CA GLU A 98 16.54 -2.51 -2.95
C GLU A 98 15.42 -3.50 -3.20
N ILE A 99 14.80 -3.44 -4.38
CA ILE A 99 13.74 -4.38 -4.79
C ILE A 99 14.26 -5.82 -4.64
N ALA A 100 15.41 -6.13 -5.23
CA ALA A 100 16.01 -7.47 -5.13
C ALA A 100 16.31 -7.87 -3.67
N THR A 101 16.71 -6.92 -2.83
CA THR A 101 17.01 -7.18 -1.41
C THR A 101 15.77 -7.51 -0.62
N VAL A 102 14.67 -6.77 -0.80
CA VAL A 102 13.41 -7.05 -0.13
C VAL A 102 12.86 -8.42 -0.54
N PHE A 103 12.90 -8.77 -1.84
CA PHE A 103 12.48 -10.09 -2.29
C PHE A 103 13.33 -11.22 -1.70
N ARG A 104 14.66 -11.04 -1.60
CA ARG A 104 15.54 -12.02 -0.92
C ARG A 104 15.17 -12.22 0.54
N GLN A 105 14.97 -11.14 1.30
CA GLN A 105 14.58 -11.21 2.71
C GLN A 105 13.27 -11.98 2.91
N VAL A 106 12.26 -11.71 2.08
CA VAL A 106 10.98 -12.41 2.16
C VAL A 106 11.13 -13.89 1.79
N LEU A 107 11.93 -14.20 0.76
CA LEU A 107 12.17 -15.58 0.35
C LEU A 107 12.92 -16.38 1.42
N GLU A 108 13.94 -15.79 2.05
CA GLU A 108 14.68 -16.39 3.16
C GLU A 108 13.74 -16.67 4.33
N ALA A 109 12.93 -15.70 4.74
CA ALA A 109 11.97 -15.88 5.81
C ALA A 109 10.86 -16.89 5.47
N TRP A 110 10.49 -17.03 4.20
CA TRP A 110 9.60 -18.10 3.76
C TRP A 110 10.24 -19.47 3.91
N ARG A 111 11.51 -19.61 3.49
CA ARG A 111 12.27 -20.85 3.62
C ARG A 111 12.49 -21.26 5.08
N GLU A 112 12.67 -20.28 5.97
CA GLU A 112 12.89 -20.48 7.40
C GLU A 112 11.59 -20.61 8.21
N GLY A 113 10.43 -20.37 7.60
CA GLY A 113 9.14 -20.40 8.29
C GLY A 113 8.89 -19.20 9.21
N THR A 114 9.62 -18.11 9.02
CA THR A 114 9.59 -16.89 9.86
C THR A 114 8.79 -15.74 9.24
N LEU A 115 8.10 -15.95 8.11
CA LEU A 115 7.30 -14.90 7.43
C LEU A 115 6.31 -14.15 8.32
N SER A 116 5.79 -14.78 9.38
CA SER A 116 4.89 -14.12 10.32
C SER A 116 5.50 -12.88 10.98
N SER A 117 6.83 -12.75 11.03
CA SER A 117 7.52 -11.55 11.55
C SER A 117 7.37 -10.32 10.65
N PHE A 118 6.91 -10.49 9.41
CA PHE A 118 6.69 -9.40 8.44
C PHE A 118 5.22 -8.99 8.31
N VAL A 119 4.32 -9.60 9.09
CA VAL A 119 2.91 -9.21 9.12
C VAL A 119 2.80 -7.79 9.73
N PRO A 120 2.03 -6.88 9.10
CA PRO A 120 1.81 -5.54 9.66
C PRO A 120 1.22 -5.59 11.07
N ASP A 121 1.51 -4.58 11.89
CA ASP A 121 0.94 -4.48 13.23
C ASP A 121 -0.58 -4.36 13.15
N ARG A 122 -1.26 -5.32 13.79
CA ARG A 122 -2.71 -5.43 13.72
C ARG A 122 -3.39 -4.22 14.35
N LYS A 123 -2.88 -3.73 15.49
CA LYS A 123 -3.49 -2.63 16.23
C LYS A 123 -3.43 -1.33 15.41
N SER A 124 -2.28 -1.02 14.83
CA SER A 124 -2.10 0.12 13.94
C SER A 124 -2.89 -0.02 12.64
N SER A 125 -3.03 -1.24 12.12
CA SER A 125 -3.85 -1.51 10.94
C SER A 125 -5.34 -1.27 11.17
N GLU A 126 -5.86 -1.54 12.38
CA GLU A 126 -7.27 -1.35 12.74
C GLU A 126 -7.70 0.13 12.71
N THR A 127 -6.77 1.07 12.93
CA THR A 127 -7.00 2.53 12.78
C THR A 127 -7.46 2.91 11.37
N TYR A 128 -7.04 2.14 10.37
CA TYR A 128 -7.43 2.34 8.97
C TYR A 128 -8.68 1.56 8.55
N SER A 129 -9.36 0.90 9.49
CA SER A 129 -10.57 0.15 9.17
C SER A 129 -11.73 1.09 8.78
N ALA A 130 -12.58 0.63 7.85
CA ALA A 130 -13.77 1.40 7.44
C ALA A 130 -14.63 1.80 8.64
N LYS A 131 -14.76 0.94 9.66
CA LYS A 131 -15.49 1.24 10.90
C LYS A 131 -14.91 2.46 11.62
N GLN A 132 -13.58 2.52 11.81
CA GLN A 132 -12.94 3.65 12.48
C GLN A 132 -13.03 4.94 11.63
N GLN A 133 -12.87 4.82 10.31
CA GLN A 133 -13.00 5.96 9.40
C GLN A 133 -14.44 6.50 9.38
N THR A 134 -15.46 5.64 9.39
CA THR A 134 -16.86 6.05 9.52
C THR A 134 -17.12 6.72 10.87
N LEU A 135 -16.56 6.21 11.97
CA LEU A 135 -16.70 6.83 13.28
C LEU A 135 -16.06 8.23 13.31
N ALA A 136 -14.88 8.39 12.72
CA ALA A 136 -14.22 9.68 12.60
C ALA A 136 -15.06 10.67 11.78
N LEU A 137 -15.65 10.22 10.67
CA LEU A 137 -16.57 11.02 9.86
C LEU A 137 -17.82 11.45 10.65
N VAL A 138 -18.46 10.54 11.38
CA VAL A 138 -19.63 10.85 12.21
C VAL A 138 -19.30 11.94 13.22
N ARG A 139 -18.18 11.82 13.94
CA ARG A 139 -17.73 12.83 14.90
C ARG A 139 -17.54 14.20 14.25
N ALA A 140 -16.91 14.22 13.08
CA ALA A 140 -16.68 15.47 12.34
C ALA A 140 -18.01 16.13 11.94
N LEU A 141 -18.99 15.35 11.47
CA LEU A 141 -20.32 15.84 11.13
C LEU A 141 -21.11 16.33 12.35
N GLU A 142 -20.86 15.75 13.52
CA GLU A 142 -21.44 16.17 14.80
C GLU A 142 -20.70 17.37 15.44
N GLY A 143 -19.63 17.88 14.82
CA GLY A 143 -18.80 18.94 15.38
C GLY A 143 -18.01 18.52 16.63
N ALA A 144 -17.92 17.22 16.90
CA ALA A 144 -17.14 16.68 18.01
C ALA A 144 -15.64 16.73 17.67
N PRO A 145 -14.75 16.99 18.66
CA PRO A 145 -13.32 16.96 18.42
C PRO A 145 -12.87 15.56 17.97
N PRO A 146 -11.82 15.45 17.14
CA PRO A 146 -11.30 14.15 16.71
C PRO A 146 -10.76 13.37 17.93
N VAL A 147 -10.80 12.03 17.84
CA VAL A 147 -10.30 11.16 18.92
C VAL A 147 -8.81 11.37 19.13
N ASP A 148 -8.07 11.45 18.02
CA ASP A 148 -6.69 11.90 18.01
C ASP A 148 -6.66 13.36 17.53
N PRO A 149 -6.04 14.28 18.29
CA PRO A 149 -5.98 15.68 17.90
C PRO A 149 -5.30 15.83 16.54
N PHE A 150 -5.89 16.66 15.68
CA PHE A 150 -5.19 17.14 14.49
C PHE A 150 -3.90 17.82 14.95
N VAL A 151 -2.75 17.29 14.53
CA VAL A 151 -1.45 17.92 14.78
C VAL A 151 -1.17 18.80 13.57
N PRO A 152 -1.16 20.14 13.69
CA PRO A 152 -0.80 21.01 12.57
C PRO A 152 0.55 20.60 11.97
N GLY A 153 0.57 20.28 10.67
CA GLY A 153 1.73 19.73 9.96
C GLY A 153 1.82 18.20 9.90
N SER A 154 0.88 17.45 10.50
CA SER A 154 0.84 15.98 10.42
C SER A 154 0.10 15.42 9.21
N VAL A 155 -0.75 16.24 8.60
CA VAL A 155 -1.24 15.99 7.24
C VAL A 155 -0.22 16.65 6.34
N GLU A 156 0.64 15.84 5.74
CA GLU A 156 1.55 16.36 4.74
C GLU A 156 0.70 16.93 3.61
N ILE A 157 0.79 18.25 3.42
CA ILE A 157 0.35 18.83 2.15
C ILE A 157 1.15 18.09 1.08
N PRO A 158 0.48 17.46 0.09
CA PRO A 158 1.13 16.86 -1.07
C PRO A 158 2.32 17.71 -1.50
N PRO A 159 3.57 17.20 -1.56
CA PRO A 159 4.73 18.01 -1.91
C PRO A 159 4.50 18.87 -3.17
N SER A 160 3.73 18.36 -4.14
CA SER A 160 3.35 19.11 -5.34
C SER A 160 2.39 20.29 -5.13
N LEU A 161 1.70 20.36 -3.99
CA LEU A 161 0.73 21.42 -3.63
C LEU A 161 1.24 22.38 -2.54
N LYS A 162 2.38 22.09 -1.88
CA LYS A 162 2.97 22.95 -0.83
C LYS A 162 3.18 24.40 -1.26
N GLY A 163 3.44 24.62 -2.55
CA GLY A 163 3.66 25.96 -3.12
C GLY A 163 2.39 26.65 -3.67
N ASP A 164 1.25 25.97 -3.69
CA ASP A 164 0.00 26.45 -4.30
C ASP A 164 -1.04 26.82 -3.22
N ILE A 165 -0.98 26.19 -2.04
CA ILE A 165 -1.81 26.55 -0.88
C ILE A 165 -1.27 27.86 -0.27
N GLY A 166 -2.12 28.88 -0.20
CA GLY A 166 -1.79 30.20 0.38
C GLY A 166 -1.39 31.30 -0.62
N LYS A 167 -1.20 31.00 -1.92
CA LYS A 167 -0.90 32.02 -2.94
C LYS A 167 -2.12 32.74 -3.51
N ALA A 168 -3.34 32.25 -3.24
CA ALA A 168 -4.58 32.79 -3.80
C ALA A 168 -5.72 32.94 -2.77
N GLY A 169 -5.41 33.34 -1.54
CA GLY A 169 -6.42 33.81 -0.58
C GLY A 169 -7.40 32.76 -0.03
N TRP A 170 -6.99 31.50 0.06
CA TRP A 170 -7.75 30.48 0.78
C TRP A 170 -7.36 30.54 2.26
N VAL A 171 -8.24 31.13 3.07
CA VAL A 171 -8.27 31.07 4.54
C VAL A 171 -9.26 29.99 4.93
#